data_AF-A0A0A8WX19-F1
#
_entry.id   AF-A0A0A8WX19-F1
#
_cell.length_a   1.000
_cell.length_b   1.000
_cell.length_c   1.000
_cell.angle_alpha   90.00
_cell.angle_beta   90.00
_cell.angle_gamma   90.00
#
_symmetry.space_group_name_H-M   'P 1'
#
loop_
_entity.id
_entity.type
_entity.pdbx_description
1 polymer ?
#
loop_
_entity_poly.entity_id
_entity_poly.type
_entity_poly.pdbx_seq_one_letter_code
_entity_poly.pdbx_strand_id
1 'polypeptide(L)'
;MWQITGKYGPYAWSRTCQSIYIVLSRTLMLRDRILEFGSSTGHISFRIAKEGYNVNLLDVRAEPINEARQIFSKNKVNARFFSSKLSETWRKLRSALE
;
A
#
# COMPACT_ATOMS: atom_id res chain seq x y z
N MET A 1 -6.01 -0.55 -20.89
CA MET A 1 -5.28 0.69 -20.54
C MET A 1 -6.14 1.41 -19.52
N TRP A 2 -5.78 1.41 -18.22
CA TRP A 2 -6.58 2.11 -17.21
C TRP A 2 -6.47 3.61 -17.46
N GLN A 3 -7.59 4.23 -17.84
CA GLN A 3 -7.71 5.69 -17.83
C GLN A 3 -7.44 6.20 -16.42
N ILE A 4 -6.74 7.32 -16.36
CA ILE A 4 -6.37 8.08 -15.16
C ILE A 4 -7.66 8.49 -14.44
N THR A 5 -8.20 7.63 -13.57
CA THR A 5 -9.41 7.93 -12.82
C THR A 5 -9.04 8.64 -11.53
N GLY A 6 -8.99 9.97 -11.63
CA GLY A 6 -8.90 10.88 -10.50
C GLY A 6 -8.12 12.13 -10.81
N LYS A 7 -8.72 13.10 -11.51
CA LYS A 7 -8.16 14.47 -11.60
C LYS A 7 -8.14 15.15 -10.23
N TYR A 8 -8.97 14.68 -9.29
CA TYR A 8 -9.10 15.18 -7.92
C TYR A 8 -9.44 14.03 -6.97
N GLY A 9 -8.80 14.01 -5.78
CA GLY A 9 -9.00 13.01 -4.71
C GLY A 9 -7.68 12.50 -4.11
N PRO A 10 -7.71 11.82 -2.95
CA PRO A 10 -6.50 11.37 -2.23
C PRO A 10 -5.66 10.34 -3.00
N TYR A 11 -6.15 9.83 -4.13
CA TYR A 11 -5.45 8.90 -5.02
C TYR A 11 -5.22 9.47 -6.43
N ALA A 12 -5.24 10.79 -6.59
CA ALA A 12 -4.96 11.45 -7.86
C ALA A 12 -3.62 10.97 -8.43
N TRP A 13 -3.66 10.25 -9.55
CA TRP A 13 -2.50 9.50 -10.03
C TRP A 13 -1.53 10.40 -10.80
N SER A 14 -0.44 10.80 -10.14
CA SER A 14 0.57 11.67 -10.73
C SER A 14 1.50 10.94 -11.71
N ARG A 15 2.24 11.70 -12.52
CA ARG A 15 3.29 11.16 -13.39
C ARG A 15 4.40 10.45 -12.60
N THR A 16 4.70 10.94 -11.39
CA THR A 16 5.67 10.30 -10.48
C THR A 16 5.13 8.95 -10.00
N CYS A 17 3.86 8.87 -9.58
CA CYS A 17 3.22 7.61 -9.20
C CYS A 17 3.24 6.60 -10.35
N GLN A 18 2.93 7.05 -11.57
CA GLN A 18 2.98 6.21 -12.76
C GLN A 18 4.37 5.65 -13.02
N SER A 19 5.41 6.49 -12.86
CA SER A 19 6.80 6.08 -13.10
C SER A 19 7.26 5.04 -12.07
N ILE A 20 6.97 5.26 -10.79
CA ILE A 20 7.24 4.30 -9.71
C ILE A 20 6.53 2.97 -9.98
N TYR A 21 5.24 3.02 -10.30
CA TYR A 21 4.45 1.82 -10.56
C TYR A 21 4.98 1.01 -11.74
N ILE A 22 5.37 1.65 -12.86
CA ILE A 22 5.96 0.95 -14.02
C ILE A 22 7.22 0.18 -13.64
N VAL A 23 8.07 0.75 -12.79
CA VAL A 23 9.29 0.08 -12.34
C VAL A 23 8.94 -1.14 -11.47
N LEU A 24 8.05 -0.95 -10.48
CA LEU A 24 7.61 -2.02 -9.59
C LEU A 24 6.90 -3.15 -10.35
N SER A 25 6.00 -2.82 -11.27
CA SER A 25 5.17 -3.82 -11.98
C SER A 25 5.99 -4.72 -12.92
N ARG A 26 7.25 -4.37 -13.23
CA ARG A 26 8.16 -5.20 -14.02
C ARG A 26 8.86 -6.28 -13.19
N THR A 27 8.89 -6.11 -11.87
CA THR A 27 9.63 -7.00 -10.96
C THR A 27 8.71 -7.82 -10.06
N LEU A 28 7.49 -7.33 -9.79
CA LEU A 28 6.55 -7.99 -8.91
C LEU A 28 5.85 -9.19 -9.57
N MET A 29 5.65 -10.25 -8.80
CA MET A 29 4.82 -11.40 -9.14
C MET A 29 3.63 -11.49 -8.17
N LEU A 30 2.50 -12.04 -8.62
CA LEU A 30 1.28 -12.18 -7.78
C LEU A 30 1.48 -12.99 -6.49
N ARG A 31 2.49 -13.88 -6.48
CA ARG A 31 2.85 -14.68 -5.30
C ARG A 31 3.65 -13.90 -4.25
N ASP A 32 4.16 -12.72 -4.59
CA ASP A 32 5.01 -11.96 -3.70
C ASP A 32 4.19 -11.39 -2.53
N ARG A 33 4.81 -11.36 -1.35
CA ARG A 33 4.31 -10.63 -0.19
C ARG A 33 5.06 -9.31 -0.12
N ILE A 34 4.37 -8.22 -0.41
CA ILE A 34 4.95 -6.88 -0.50
C ILE A 34 4.80 -6.18 0.85
N LEU A 35 5.85 -5.50 1.29
CA LEU A 35 5.85 -4.63 2.46
C LEU A 35 6.31 -3.23 2.05
N GLU A 36 5.43 -2.23 2.19
CA GLU A 36 5.76 -0.83 1.96
C GLU A 36 6.05 -0.14 3.29
N PHE A 37 7.27 0.38 3.44
CA PHE A 37 7.68 1.21 4.58
C PHE A 37 7.42 2.68 4.28
N GLY A 38 6.83 3.41 5.23
CA GLY A 38 6.44 4.81 5.05
C GLY A 38 5.26 4.94 4.10
N SER A 39 4.31 4.00 4.17
CA SER A 39 3.21 3.90 3.21
C SER A 39 2.24 5.08 3.24
N SER A 40 2.22 5.88 4.31
CA SER A 40 1.23 6.94 4.52
C SER A 40 -0.19 6.38 4.32
N THR A 41 -1.01 7.02 3.49
CA THR A 41 -2.35 6.58 3.12
C THR A 41 -2.38 5.44 2.11
N GLY A 42 -1.24 5.00 1.58
CA GLY A 42 -1.12 3.81 0.75
C GLY A 42 -1.39 4.01 -0.74
N HIS A 43 -1.00 5.15 -1.33
CA HIS A 43 -1.34 5.51 -2.72
C HIS A 43 -0.85 4.47 -3.75
N ILE A 44 0.44 4.12 -3.70
CA ILE A 44 1.03 3.11 -4.60
C ILE A 44 0.52 1.72 -4.24
N SER A 45 0.56 1.38 -2.95
CA SER A 45 0.08 0.10 -2.41
C SER A 45 -1.37 -0.20 -2.76
N PHE A 46 -2.25 0.81 -2.81
CA PHE A 46 -3.65 0.63 -3.19
C PHE A 46 -3.78 0.15 -4.62
N ARG A 47 -3.01 0.74 -5.54
CA ARG A 47 -3.02 0.33 -6.94
C ARG A 47 -2.53 -1.11 -7.08
N ILE A 48 -1.44 -1.45 -6.40
CA ILE A 48 -0.85 -2.79 -6.42
C ILE A 48 -1.83 -3.80 -5.79
N ALA A 49 -2.39 -3.52 -4.62
CA ALA A 49 -3.35 -4.39 -3.96
C ALA A 49 -4.63 -4.60 -4.79
N LYS A 50 -5.12 -3.56 -5.48
CA LYS A 50 -6.29 -3.64 -6.37
C LYS A 50 -6.06 -4.57 -7.57
N GLU A 51 -4.80 -4.81 -7.94
CA GLU A 51 -4.41 -5.74 -9.00
C GLU A 51 -4.25 -7.19 -8.49
N GLY A 52 -4.54 -7.45 -7.21
CA GLY A 52 -4.58 -8.79 -6.62
C GLY A 52 -3.28 -9.21 -5.92
N TYR A 53 -2.30 -8.31 -5.81
CA TYR A 53 -1.07 -8.57 -5.06
C TYR A 53 -1.31 -8.54 -3.54
N ASN A 54 -0.49 -9.28 -2.79
CA ASN A 54 -0.55 -9.30 -1.33
C ASN A 54 0.31 -8.17 -0.75
N VAL A 55 -0.34 -7.11 -0.25
CA VAL A 55 0.33 -5.89 0.20
C VAL A 55 0.14 -5.65 1.70
N ASN A 56 1.25 -5.34 2.35
CA ASN A 56 1.34 -4.92 3.75
C ASN A 56 1.82 -3.47 3.80
N LEU A 57 1.05 -2.62 4.47
CA LEU A 57 1.33 -1.19 4.62
C LEU A 57 1.86 -0.92 6.02
N LEU A 58 3.00 -0.23 6.11
CA LEU A 58 3.62 0.14 7.37
C LEU A 58 3.96 1.63 7.39
N ASP A 59 3.45 2.34 8.39
CA ASP A 59 3.83 3.72 8.68
C ASP A 59 3.95 3.89 10.20
N VAL A 60 4.85 4.77 10.63
CA VAL A 60 5.02 5.09 12.06
C VAL A 60 3.86 5.95 12.58
N ARG A 61 3.17 6.66 11.69
CA ARG A 61 2.02 7.49 12.01
C ARG A 61 0.75 6.65 11.91
N ALA A 62 -0.01 6.60 13.00
CA ALA A 62 -1.25 5.83 13.04
C ALA A 62 -2.39 6.46 12.22
N GLU A 63 -2.45 7.79 12.15
CA GLU A 63 -3.50 8.50 11.43
C GLU A 63 -3.56 8.14 9.93
N PRO A 64 -2.47 8.26 9.13
CA PRO A 64 -2.50 7.89 7.72
C PRO A 64 -2.85 6.42 7.48
N ILE A 65 -2.43 5.52 8.37
CA ILE A 65 -2.76 4.09 8.30
C ILE A 65 -4.24 3.84 8.57
N ASN A 66 -4.83 4.56 9.52
CA ASN A 66 -6.26 4.48 9.79
C ASN A 66 -7.07 4.99 8.60
N GLU A 67 -6.64 6.09 7.98
CA GLU A 67 -7.24 6.61 6.75
C GLU A 67 -7.12 5.59 5.61
N ALA A 68 -5.93 5.02 5.39
CA ALA A 68 -5.70 3.97 4.41
C ALA A 68 -6.66 2.80 4.61
N ARG A 69 -6.80 2.31 5.85
CA ARG A 69 -7.70 1.20 6.18
C ARG A 69 -9.15 1.50 5.79
N GLN A 70 -9.64 2.71 6.07
CA GLN A 70 -10.99 3.13 5.69
C GLN A 70 -11.16 3.17 4.16
N ILE A 71 -10.18 3.75 3.44
CA ILE A 71 -10.24 3.85 1.99
C ILE A 71 -10.21 2.47 1.33
N PHE A 72 -9.28 1.60 1.73
CA PHE A 72 -9.14 0.26 1.17
C PHE A 72 -10.41 -0.56 1.41
N SER A 73 -10.94 -0.52 2.64
CA SER A 73 -12.19 -1.18 3.01
C SER A 73 -13.37 -0.69 2.16
N LYS A 74 -13.54 0.63 2.03
CA LYS A 74 -14.60 1.24 1.19
C LYS A 74 -14.52 0.79 -0.27
N ASN A 75 -13.32 0.53 -0.78
CA ASN A 75 -13.07 0.10 -2.15
C ASN A 75 -12.94 -1.43 -2.32
N LYS A 76 -13.19 -2.21 -1.26
CA LYS A 76 -13.06 -3.68 -1.25
C LYS A 76 -11.67 -4.16 -1.70
N VAL A 77 -10.62 -3.41 -1.34
CA VAL A 77 -9.22 -3.76 -1.62
C VAL A 77 -8.63 -4.40 -0.38
N ASN A 78 -8.10 -5.61 -0.51
CA ASN A 78 -7.53 -6.36 0.61
C ASN A 78 -6.06 -5.97 0.81
N ALA A 79 -5.70 -5.60 2.05
CA ALA A 79 -4.34 -5.30 2.46
C ALA A 79 -4.23 -5.42 3.99
N ARG A 80 -3.00 -5.55 4.50
CA ARG A 80 -2.72 -5.50 5.94
C ARG A 80 -2.09 -4.17 6.32
N PHE A 81 -2.35 -3.72 7.53
CA PHE A 81 -2.03 -2.37 7.99
C PHE A 81 -1.32 -2.42 9.33
N PHE A 82 -0.13 -1.83 9.39
CA PHE A 82 0.72 -1.79 10.57
C PHE A 82 1.01 -0.33 10.94
N SER A 83 0.60 0.07 12.15
CA SER A 83 0.94 1.36 12.73
C SER A 83 1.56 1.18 14.11
N SER A 84 2.87 1.31 14.19
CA SER A 84 3.60 1.36 15.47
C SER A 84 4.96 2.02 15.30
N LYS A 85 5.55 2.47 16.42
CA LYS A 85 6.98 2.80 16.46
C LYS A 85 7.74 1.60 15.90
N LEU A 86 8.67 1.83 14.97
CA LEU A 86 9.41 0.80 14.24
C LEU A 86 9.88 -0.36 15.13
N SER A 87 10.37 -0.08 16.34
CA SER A 87 10.82 -1.07 17.32
C SER A 87 9.76 -2.11 17.70
N GLU A 88 8.51 -1.71 17.83
CA GLU A 88 7.41 -2.60 18.19
C GLU A 88 6.83 -3.32 16.97
N THR A 89 6.87 -2.67 15.80
CA THR A 89 6.45 -3.28 14.52
C THR A 89 7.37 -4.43 14.11
N TRP A 90 8.69 -4.27 14.28
CA TRP A 90 9.66 -5.31 13.96
C TRP A 90 9.43 -6.61 14.75
N ARG A 91 8.96 -6.51 15.99
CA ARG A 91 8.61 -7.69 16.81
C ARG A 91 7.39 -8.42 16.25
N LYS A 92 6.36 -7.70 15.80
CA LYS A 92 5.11 -8.26 15.23
C LYS A 92 5.28 -8.78 13.80
N LEU A 93 6.15 -8.15 12.99
CA LEU A 93 6.46 -8.60 11.64
C LEU A 93 7.23 -9.91 11.64
N ARG A 94 8.18 -10.09 12.57
CA ARG A 94 8.96 -11.33 12.68
C ARG A 94 8.06 -12.55 12.89
N SER A 95 7.06 -12.44 13.77
CA SER A 95 6.07 -13.50 14.01
C SER A 95 5.07 -13.74 12.87
N ALA A 96 4.99 -12.84 11.87
CA ALA A 96 4.09 -12.97 10.72
C ALA A 96 4.80 -13.47 9.45
N LEU A 97 6.14 -13.54 9.50
CA LEU A 97 7.02 -14.02 8.45
C LEU A 97 7.58 -15.42 8.75
N GLU A 98 7.58 -15.83 10.02
CA GLU A 98 7.67 -17.23 10.47
C GLU A 98 6.36 -17.99 10.21
#